data_AF-A0A965RRC4-F1
#
_entry.id   AF-A0A965RRC4-F1
#
_cell.length_a   1.000
_cell.length_b   1.000
_cell.length_c   1.000
_cell.angle_alpha   90.00
_cell.angle_beta   90.00
_cell.angle_gamma   90.00
#
_symmetry.space_group_name_H-M   'P 1'
#
loop_
_entity.id
_entity.type
_entity.pdbx_description
1 polymer ?
#
loop_
_entity_poly.entity_id
_entity_poly.type
_entity_poly.pdbx_seq_one_letter_code
_entity_poly.pdbx_strand_id
1 'polypeptide(L)'
;MASQDSQNIYLCSTGPGKLLYDLTKGEMPMSVEFYNVKTRSKVSVPETQIQKATLKRQNKNGTTQIRYVLRALVDGMKLTKFVSQKDWEAINAPVVE
;
A
#
# COMPACT_ATOMS: atom_id res chain seq x y z
N MET A 1 -4.21 -26.67 -23.81
CA MET A 1 -3.65 -27.56 -22.76
C MET A 1 -2.42 -26.87 -22.19
N ALA A 2 -2.30 -26.91 -20.87
CA ALA A 2 -1.42 -26.09 -20.05
C ALA A 2 0.08 -26.24 -20.36
N SER A 3 0.83 -25.17 -20.15
CA SER A 3 2.15 -25.28 -19.52
C SER A 3 2.37 -24.07 -18.62
N GLN A 4 2.25 -24.35 -17.33
CA GLN A 4 2.63 -23.50 -16.22
C GLN A 4 4.12 -23.07 -16.27
N ASP A 5 4.34 -21.97 -15.55
CA ASP A 5 5.52 -21.64 -14.76
C ASP A 5 6.81 -21.22 -15.45
N SER A 6 7.09 -19.93 -15.31
CA SER A 6 8.32 -19.49 -14.66
C SER A 6 8.09 -18.12 -14.01
N GLN A 7 7.51 -18.16 -12.81
CA GLN A 7 7.50 -17.03 -11.86
C GLN A 7 8.96 -16.67 -11.53
N ASN A 8 9.51 -15.67 -12.22
CA ASN A 8 10.88 -15.18 -12.01
C ASN A 8 10.91 -14.26 -10.78
N ILE A 9 10.63 -14.83 -9.59
CA ILE A 9 10.68 -14.12 -8.31
C ILE A 9 12.09 -14.29 -7.74
N TYR A 10 12.94 -13.29 -7.93
CA TYR A 10 14.29 -13.29 -7.38
C TYR A 10 14.28 -12.99 -5.87
N LEU A 11 14.42 -14.03 -5.05
CA LEU A 11 14.80 -13.89 -3.63
C LEU A 11 16.25 -13.39 -3.53
N CYS A 12 16.47 -12.09 -3.58
CA CYS A 12 17.73 -11.50 -3.13
C CYS A 12 17.72 -11.45 -1.60
N SER A 13 18.25 -12.53 -1.01
CA SER A 13 18.66 -12.65 0.39
C SER A 13 19.46 -11.42 0.83
N THR A 14 18.91 -10.67 1.79
CA THR A 14 19.57 -10.14 3.00
C THR A 14 18.59 -9.22 3.72
N GLY A 15 18.04 -9.68 4.86
CA GLY A 15 17.34 -8.84 5.85
C GLY A 15 15.82 -9.05 5.96
N PRO A 16 15.23 -9.01 7.17
CA PRO A 16 13.79 -9.15 7.38
C PRO A 16 13.07 -7.85 7.00
N GLY A 17 12.28 -7.89 5.94
CA GLY A 17 11.42 -6.77 5.50
C GLY A 17 11.65 -6.30 4.07
N LYS A 18 11.63 -7.22 3.09
CA LYS A 18 11.79 -6.88 1.66
C LYS A 18 10.46 -6.94 0.92
N LEU A 19 10.10 -5.82 0.32
CA LEU A 19 9.03 -5.65 -0.67
C LEU A 19 9.31 -6.54 -1.89
N LEU A 20 8.29 -7.23 -2.40
CA LEU A 20 8.35 -8.02 -3.63
C LEU A 20 8.39 -7.08 -4.84
N TYR A 21 9.38 -7.26 -5.72
CA TYR A 21 9.60 -6.47 -6.93
C TYR A 21 9.40 -7.36 -8.17
N ASP A 22 8.69 -6.84 -9.18
CA ASP A 22 8.61 -7.43 -10.52
C ASP A 22 9.28 -6.47 -11.51
N LEU A 23 10.40 -6.91 -12.09
CA LEU A 23 11.24 -6.11 -12.98
C LEU A 23 10.69 -6.02 -14.42
N THR A 24 9.59 -6.71 -14.74
CA THR A 24 9.03 -6.71 -16.10
C THR A 24 8.19 -5.46 -16.41
N LYS A 25 7.83 -4.65 -15.40
CA LYS A 25 6.89 -3.53 -15.57
C LYS A 25 7.36 -2.16 -15.09
N GLY A 26 8.48 -2.04 -14.39
CA GLY A 26 8.83 -0.77 -13.73
C GLY A 26 7.81 -0.33 -12.66
N GLU A 27 6.96 -1.25 -12.20
CA GLU A 27 5.92 -1.02 -11.19
C GLU A 27 6.46 -1.34 -9.78
N MET A 28 6.43 -0.36 -8.88
CA MET A 28 6.51 -0.59 -7.43
C MET A 28 5.08 -0.65 -6.85
N PRO A 29 4.87 -1.29 -5.69
CA PRO A 29 5.08 -2.68 -5.31
C PRO A 29 3.73 -3.44 -5.24
N MET A 30 3.71 -4.75 -5.49
CA MET A 30 2.49 -5.59 -5.36
C MET A 30 1.85 -5.57 -3.96
N SER A 31 2.52 -4.99 -2.95
CA SER A 31 2.06 -4.89 -1.56
C SER A 31 2.59 -3.65 -0.82
N VAL A 32 1.76 -3.06 0.05
CA VAL A 32 2.09 -1.90 0.89
C VAL A 32 2.21 -2.30 2.36
N GLU A 33 3.25 -1.81 3.04
CA GLU A 33 3.41 -1.99 4.49
C GLU A 33 2.50 -1.07 5.30
N PHE A 34 1.70 -1.64 6.19
CA PHE A 34 0.94 -0.95 7.23
C PHE A 34 1.52 -1.27 8.60
N TYR A 35 1.50 -0.30 9.52
CA TYR A 35 1.80 -0.55 10.93
C TYR A 35 0.50 -0.80 11.70
N ASN A 36 0.37 -1.99 12.27
CA ASN A 36 -0.73 -2.31 13.16
C ASN A 36 -0.33 -1.99 14.61
N VAL A 37 -0.95 -0.95 15.17
CA VAL A 37 -0.65 -0.49 16.53
C VAL A 37 -1.07 -1.48 17.62
N LYS A 38 -2.06 -2.33 17.36
CA LYS A 38 -2.56 -3.33 18.34
C LYS A 38 -1.59 -4.49 18.47
N THR A 39 -1.09 -5.01 17.36
CA THR A 39 -0.09 -6.09 17.32
C THR A 39 1.34 -5.54 17.41
N ARG A 40 1.51 -4.22 17.28
CA ARG A 40 2.80 -3.50 17.27
C ARG A 40 3.77 -4.04 16.22
N SER A 41 3.21 -4.44 15.07
CA SER A 41 3.94 -5.07 13.98
C SER A 41 3.59 -4.44 12.65
N LYS A 42 4.51 -4.58 11.69
CA LYS A 42 4.22 -4.26 10.29
C LYS A 42 3.54 -5.44 9.62
N VAL A 43 2.55 -5.16 8.78
CA VAL A 43 1.89 -6.13 7.91
C VAL A 43 2.01 -5.68 6.46
N SER A 44 2.34 -6.60 5.57
CA SER A 44 2.36 -6.33 4.13
C SER A 44 0.99 -6.69 3.55
N VAL A 45 0.34 -5.72 2.89
CA VAL A 45 -1.01 -5.89 2.33
C VAL A 45 -0.93 -5.79 0.81
N PRO A 46 -1.43 -6.77 0.04
CA PRO A 46 -1.42 -6.69 -1.42
C PRO A 46 -2.31 -5.54 -1.93
N GLU A 47 -1.95 -4.93 -3.06
CA GLU A 47 -2.71 -3.78 -3.60
C GLU A 47 -4.20 -4.09 -3.85
N THR A 48 -4.52 -5.34 -4.18
CA THR A 48 -5.89 -5.84 -4.39
C THR A 48 -6.77 -5.75 -3.14
N GLN A 49 -6.17 -5.62 -1.95
CA GLN A 49 -6.86 -5.46 -0.66
C GLN A 49 -6.76 -4.03 -0.12
N ILE A 50 -6.22 -3.11 -0.90
CA ILE A 50 -6.07 -1.70 -0.53
C ILE A 50 -7.19 -0.87 -1.15
N GLN A 51 -7.61 0.15 -0.42
CA GLN A 51 -8.49 1.21 -0.89
C GLN A 51 -7.80 2.56 -0.70
N LYS A 52 -8.04 3.49 -1.60
CA LYS A 52 -7.49 4.85 -1.56
C LYS A 52 -8.55 5.84 -1.10
N ALA A 53 -8.20 6.81 -0.27
CA ALA A 53 -9.10 7.90 0.10
C ALA A 53 -8.33 9.22 0.25
N THR A 54 -9.07 10.34 0.27
CA THR A 54 -8.53 11.66 0.59
C THR A 54 -9.26 12.27 1.76
N LEU A 55 -8.53 12.76 2.76
CA LEU A 55 -9.10 13.46 3.90
C LEU A 55 -8.89 14.96 3.74
N LYS A 56 -9.98 15.72 3.75
CA LYS A 56 -9.94 17.20 3.75
C LYS A 56 -10.05 17.69 5.19
N ARG A 57 -9.10 18.53 5.61
CA ARG A 57 -9.14 19.20 6.91
C ARG A 57 -8.90 20.69 6.73
N GLN A 58 -9.81 21.50 7.26
CA GLN A 58 -9.61 22.95 7.34
C GLN A 58 -8.67 23.29 8.50
N ASN A 59 -7.65 24.09 8.24
CA ASN A 59 -6.73 24.61 9.24
C ASN A 59 -7.29 25.90 9.86
N LYS A 60 -6.77 26.28 11.04
CA LYS A 60 -7.21 27.47 11.78
C LYS A 60 -7.05 28.79 11.01
N ASN A 61 -6.15 28.82 10.02
CA ASN A 61 -5.90 29.97 9.14
C ASN A 61 -6.78 29.98 7.87
N GLY A 62 -7.79 29.11 7.78
CA GLY A 62 -8.69 29.01 6.62
C GLY A 62 -8.14 28.18 5.45
N THR A 63 -6.89 27.71 5.50
CA THR A 63 -6.33 26.84 4.44
C THR A 63 -6.88 25.41 4.53
N THR A 64 -7.11 24.76 3.39
CA THR A 64 -7.50 23.35 3.34
C THR A 64 -6.26 22.47 3.18
N GLN A 65 -6.08 21.52 4.09
CA GLN A 65 -5.08 20.47 3.97
C GLN A 65 -5.74 19.21 3.41
N ILE A 66 -5.20 18.70 2.30
CA ILE A 66 -5.56 17.40 1.73
C ILE A 66 -4.54 16.37 2.22
N ARG A 67 -5.02 15.23 2.72
CA ARG A 67 -4.17 14.10 3.08
C ARG A 67 -4.56 12.89 2.25
N TYR A 68 -3.57 12.32 1.58
CA TYR A 68 -3.71 11.11 0.80
C TYR A 68 -3.51 9.90 1.71
N VAL A 69 -4.49 9.00 1.73
CA VAL A 69 -4.47 7.82 2.59
C VAL A 69 -4.75 6.55 1.83
N LEU A 70 -4.11 5.48 2.30
CA LEU A 70 -4.40 4.10 1.93
C LEU A 70 -5.07 3.42 3.13
N ARG A 71 -6.06 2.57 2.84
CA ARG A 71 -6.82 1.81 3.82
C ARG A 71 -6.74 0.33 3.49
N ALA A 72 -6.69 -0.51 4.52
CA ALA A 72 -6.72 -1.96 4.41
C ALA A 72 -7.50 -2.56 5.58
N LEU A 73 -8.09 -3.74 5.38
CA LEU A 73 -8.69 -4.54 6.45
C LEU A 73 -7.82 -5.79 6.66
N VAL A 74 -7.18 -5.89 7.82
CA VAL A 74 -6.30 -7.02 8.18
C VAL A 74 -6.79 -7.58 9.51
N ASP A 75 -7.15 -8.87 9.55
CA ASP A 75 -7.65 -9.54 10.75
C ASP A 75 -8.81 -8.78 11.45
N GLY A 76 -9.73 -8.22 10.66
CA GLY A 76 -10.85 -7.42 11.15
C GLY A 76 -10.47 -6.01 11.64
N MET A 77 -9.20 -5.61 11.52
CA MET A 77 -8.70 -4.29 11.91
C MET A 77 -8.56 -3.38 10.69
N LYS A 78 -9.15 -2.19 10.76
CA LYS A 78 -8.97 -1.14 9.75
C LYS A 78 -7.62 -0.46 9.97
N LEU A 79 -6.72 -0.62 9.01
CA LEU A 79 -5.42 0.04 9.00
C LEU A 79 -5.46 1.24 8.06
N THR A 80 -4.71 2.30 8.40
CA THR A 80 -4.59 3.51 7.59
C THR A 80 -3.13 3.93 7.50
N LYS A 81 -2.66 4.22 6.29
CA LYS A 81 -1.32 4.74 6.03
C LYS A 81 -1.45 6.07 5.29
N PHE A 82 -0.76 7.09 5.80
CA PHE A 82 -0.62 8.36 5.11
C PHE A 82 0.53 8.26 4.11
N VAL A 83 0.29 8.74 2.90
CA VAL A 83 1.25 8.69 1.80
C VAL A 83 1.32 10.05 1.10
N SER A 84 2.36 10.23 0.27
CA SER A 84 2.42 11.41 -0.60
C SER A 84 1.36 11.32 -1.70
N GLN A 85 1.07 12.45 -2.35
CA GLN A 85 0.20 12.44 -3.54
C GLN A 85 0.73 11.53 -4.64
N LYS A 86 2.05 11.61 -4.89
CA LYS A 86 2.73 10.80 -5.91
C LYS A 86 2.54 9.30 -5.66
N ASP A 87 2.72 8.85 -4.42
CA ASP A 87 2.56 7.43 -4.07
C ASP A 87 1.09 7.01 -4.16
N TRP A 88 0.16 7.90 -3.80
CA TRP A 88 -1.27 7.64 -3.92
C TRP A 88 -1.71 7.49 -5.38
N GLU A 89 -1.17 8.31 -6.28
CA GLU A 89 -1.43 8.25 -7.72
C GLU A 89 -0.80 7.00 -8.37
N ALA A 90 0.38 6.57 -7.89
CA ALA A 90 1.07 5.39 -8.40
C ALA A 90 0.35 4.06 -8.08
N ILE A 91 -0.41 3.99 -6.99
CA ILE A 91 -1.10 2.76 -6.57
C ILE A 91 -2.38 2.56 -7.37
N ASN A 92 -2.55 1.39 -7.97
CA ASN A 92 -3.75 1.03 -8.71
C ASN A 92 -4.79 0.35 -7.80
N ALA A 93 -5.50 1.16 -7.01
CA ALA A 93 -6.54 0.70 -6.09
C ALA A 93 -7.80 1.58 -6.16
N PRO A 94 -8.99 1.04 -5.84
CA PRO A 94 -10.25 1.79 -5.89
C PRO A 94 -10.25 2.97 -4.92
N VAL A 95 -10.81 4.09 -5.36
CA VAL A 95 -11.00 5.28 -4.52
C VAL A 95 -12.33 5.14 -3.76
N VAL A 96 -12.28 5.35 -2.44
CA VAL A 96 -13.42 5.33 -1.51
C VAL A 96 -13.43 6.66 -0.77
N GLU A 97 -14.60 7.30 -0.69
CA GLU A 97 -14.78 8.59 -0.02
C GLU A 97 -14.73 8.48 1.52
#